data_AF-A0A3C1YBN5-F1
#
_entry.id   AF-A0A3C1YBN5-F1
#
_cell.length_a   1.000
_cell.length_b   1.000
_cell.length_c   1.000
_cell.angle_alpha   90.00
_cell.angle_beta   90.00
_cell.angle_gamma   90.00
#
_symmetry.space_group_name_H-M   'P 1'
#
loop_
_entity.id
_entity.type
_entity.pdbx_description
1 polymer ?
#
loop_
_entity_poly.entity_id
_entity_poly.type
_entity_poly.pdbx_seq_one_letter_code
_entity_poly.pdbx_strand_id
1 'polypeptide(L)' 'KKLGFICQEIGREVNTIGSKSNNAEMQQQVVQMKDELEKIKEQILNVL' A
#
# COMPACT_ATOMS: atom_id res chain seq x y z
N LYS A 1 -7.94 -12.26 -9.04
CA LYS A 1 -6.80 -11.94 -9.95
C LYS A 1 -6.63 -10.44 -10.25
N LYS A 2 -7.62 -9.72 -10.80
CA LYS A 2 -7.50 -8.27 -11.10
C LYS A 2 -7.25 -7.38 -9.87
N LEU A 3 -7.96 -7.62 -8.77
CA LEU A 3 -7.79 -6.83 -7.53
C LEU A 3 -6.41 -7.02 -6.89
N GLY A 4 -5.87 -8.24 -6.90
CA GLY A 4 -4.50 -8.49 -6.43
C GLY A 4 -3.44 -7.74 -7.25
N PHE A 5 -3.61 -7.69 -8.58
CA PHE A 5 -2.74 -6.88 -9.45
C PHE A 5 -2.84 -5.39 -9.12
N ILE A 6 -4.05 -4.85 -8.91
CA ILE A 6 -4.23 -3.45 -8.51
C ILE A 6 -3.55 -3.16 -7.16
N CYS A 7 -3.69 -4.05 -6.18
CA CYS A 7 -3.01 -3.89 -4.88
C CYS A 7 -1.49 -3.91 -5.02
N GLN A 8 -0.97 -4.70 -5.96
CA GLN A 8 0.46 -4.71 -6.26
C GLN A 8 0.93 -3.36 -6.82
N GLU A 9 0.20 -2.78 -7.78
CA GLU A 9 0.54 -1.48 -8.35
C GLU A 9 0.44 -0.35 -7.33
N ILE A 10 -0.59 -0.36 -6.48
CA ILE A 10 -0.71 0.60 -5.36
C ILE A 10 0.51 0.48 -4.44
N GLY A 11 0.94 -0.75 -4.12
CA GLY A 11 2.15 -0.96 -3.31
C GLY A 11 3.42 -0.39 -3.94
N ARG A 12 3.56 -0.42 -5.27
CA ARG A 12 4.69 0.20 -5.99
C ARG A 12 4.66 1.72 -5.87
N GLU A 13 3.50 2.34 -5.99
CA GLU A 13 3.34 3.79 -5.83
C GLU A 13 3.64 4.23 -4.39
N VAL A 14 3.11 3.54 -3.38
CA VAL A 14 3.38 3.81 -1.96
C VAL A 14 4.88 3.76 -1.66
N ASN A 15 5.60 2.76 -2.22
CA ASN A 15 7.05 2.66 -2.06
C ASN A 15 7.81 3.79 -2.79
N THR A 16 7.30 4.25 -3.93
CA THR A 16 7.89 5.37 -4.66
C THR A 16 7.72 6.69 -3.89
N ILE A 17 6.55 6.91 -3.29
CA ILE A 17 6.28 8.07 -2.42
C ILE A 17 7.21 8.04 -1.21
N GLY A 18 7.32 6.88 -0.53
CA GLY A 18 8.20 6.72 0.63
C GLY A 18 9.67 6.89 0.33
N SER A 19 10.17 6.37 -0.78
CA SER A 19 11.60 6.49 -1.15
C SER A 19 12.00 7.89 -1.62
N LYS A 20 11.03 8.74 -2.01
CA LYS A 20 11.27 10.10 -2.49
C LYS A 20 10.87 11.19 -1.49
N SER A 21 10.41 10.84 -0.29
CA SER A 21 9.98 11.80 0.73
C SER A 21 10.96 11.86 1.89
N ASN A 22 11.46 13.06 2.22
CA ASN A 22 12.33 13.27 3.38
C ASN A 22 11.59 13.90 4.58
N ASN A 23 10.27 14.09 4.47
CA ASN A 23 9.43 14.63 5.54
C ASN A 23 8.94 13.50 6.45
N ALA A 24 9.14 13.64 7.77
CA ALA A 24 8.74 12.66 8.78
C ALA A 24 7.22 12.39 8.80
N GLU A 25 6.38 13.40 8.61
CA GLU A 25 4.92 13.25 8.53
C GLU A 25 4.52 12.40 7.32
N MET A 26 5.15 12.64 6.17
CA MET A 26 4.94 11.85 4.95
C MET A 26 5.39 10.40 5.14
N GLN A 27 6.50 10.17 5.84
CA GLN A 27 6.95 8.81 6.18
C GLN A 27 5.93 8.08 7.05
N GLN A 28 5.35 8.76 8.04
CA GLN A 28 4.31 8.19 8.88
C GLN A 28 3.06 7.84 8.08
N GLN A 29 2.64 8.71 7.14
CA GLN A 29 1.53 8.41 6.23
C GLN A 29 1.83 7.21 5.33
N VAL A 30 3.05 7.08 4.80
CA VAL A 30 3.45 5.92 3.99
C VAL A 30 3.35 4.61 4.78
N VAL A 31 3.75 4.61 6.05
CA VAL A 31 3.58 3.42 6.92
C VAL A 31 2.10 3.07 7.06
N GLN A 32 1.26 4.05 7.37
CA GLN A 32 -0.19 3.83 7.48
C GLN A 32 -0.80 3.31 6.17
N MET A 33 -0.39 3.85 5.02
CA MET A 33 -0.85 3.37 3.71
C MET A 33 -0.46 1.91 3.45
N LYS A 34 0.73 1.47 3.90
CA LYS A 34 1.16 0.07 3.78
C LYS A 34 0.28 -0.84 4.64
N ASP A 35 -0.01 -0.44 5.87
CA ASP A 35 -0.86 -1.21 6.77
C ASP A 35 -2.29 -1.38 6.21
N GLU A 36 -2.88 -0.31 5.69
CA GLU A 36 -4.20 -0.37 5.05
C GLU A 36 -4.19 -1.24 3.78
N LEU A 37 -3.10 -1.19 3.00
CA LEU A 37 -2.96 -2.04 1.81
C LEU A 37 -2.89 -3.53 2.16
N GLU A 38 -2.24 -3.90 3.27
CA GLU A 38 -2.24 -5.29 3.74
C GLU A 38 -3.64 -5.74 4.17
N LYS A 39 -4.39 -4.90 4.90
CA LYS A 39 -5.80 -5.21 5.25
C LYS A 39 -6.64 -5.43 4.00
N ILE A 40 -6.48 -4.60 2.96
CA ILE A 40 -7.19 -4.76 1.69
C ILE A 40 -6.83 -6.11 1.03
N LYS A 41 -5.54 -6.49 1.03
CA LYS A 41 -5.11 -7.79 0.49
C LYS A 41 -5.76 -8.97 1.24
N GLU A 42 -5.81 -8.92 2.57
CA GLU A 42 -6.51 -9.93 3.38
C GLU A 42 -8.00 -10.02 3.01
N GLN A 43 -8.68 -8.88 2.90
CA GLN A 43 -10.09 -8.86 2.50
C GLN A 43 -10.30 -9.48 1.12
N ILE A 44 -9.42 -9.19 0.16
CA ILE A 44 -9.46 -9.77 -1.18
C ILE A 44 -9.29 -11.30 -1.12
N LEU A 45 -8.42 -11.82 -0.24
CA LEU A 45 -8.23 -13.26 -0.07
C LEU A 45 -9.41 -13.93 0.65
N ASN A 46 -10.08 -13.24 1.55
CA ASN A 46 -11.20 -13.80 2.31
C ASN A 46 -12.50 -13.92 1.49
N VAL A 47 -12.66 -13.12 0.43
CA VAL A 47 -13.87 -13.12 -0.42
C VAL A 47 -13.70 -13.84 -1.76
N LEU A 48 -12.48 -14.28 -2.10
CA LEU A 48 -12.13 -14.98 -3.34
C LEU A 48 -11.78 -16.44 -3.08
#